data_AF-A0A0Q4RZK2-F1
#
_entry.id   AF-A0A0Q4RZK2-F1
#
_cell.length_a   1.000
_cell.length_b   1.000
_cell.length_c   1.000
_cell.angle_alpha   90.00
_cell.angle_beta   90.00
_cell.angle_gamma   90.00
#
_symmetry.space_group_name_H-M   'P 1'
#
loop_
_entity.id
_entity.type
_entity.pdbx_description
1 polymer ?
#
loop_
_entity_poly.entity_id
_entity_poly.type
_entity_poly.pdbx_seq_one_letter_code
_entity_poly.pdbx_strand_id
1 'polypeptide(L)' 'METAAYYYMPLFKPGAIVHVGQTRETVSHVVVRRGGLLVHLVGHESPVHPDTLSLEPSAFQLNRVPD' A
#
# COMPACT_ATOMS: atom_id res chain seq x y z
N MET A 1 -3.34 7.98 31.02
CA MET A 1 -3.72 7.27 29.79
C MET A 1 -2.72 7.66 28.73
N GLU A 2 -1.82 6.77 28.34
CA GLU A 2 -1.00 7.01 27.15
C GLU A 2 -1.93 6.99 25.94
N THR A 3 -2.14 8.14 25.30
CA THR A 3 -2.79 8.21 24.01
C THR A 3 -1.96 7.38 23.05
N ALA A 4 -2.49 6.26 22.54
CA ALA A 4 -1.78 5.45 21.58
C ALA A 4 -1.37 6.34 20.39
N ALA A 5 -0.07 6.50 20.17
CA ALA A 5 0.44 7.26 19.04
C ALA A 5 0.18 6.44 17.77
N TYR A 6 -0.80 6.87 16.97
CA TYR A 6 -1.00 6.34 15.64
C TYR A 6 -0.07 7.01 14.65
N TYR A 7 0.55 6.21 13.80
CA TYR A 7 1.40 6.66 12.69
C TYR A 7 0.65 6.40 11.40
N TYR A 8 0.51 7.42 10.55
CA TYR A 8 -0.17 7.28 9.27
C TYR A 8 0.85 7.19 8.16
N MET A 9 0.82 6.11 7.40
CA MET A 9 1.71 5.93 6.25
C MET A 9 1.03 5.13 5.12
N PRO A 10 1.40 5.36 3.86
CA PRO A 10 0.92 4.55 2.75
C PRO A 10 1.35 3.08 2.92
N LEU A 11 0.42 2.15 2.73
CA LEU A 11 0.69 0.72 2.77
C LEU A 11 0.15 0.02 1.53
N PHE A 12 1.05 -0.44 0.67
CA PHE A 12 0.69 -1.35 -0.40
C PHE A 12 0.58 -2.78 0.13
N LYS A 13 -0.61 -3.37 0.01
CA LYS A 13 -0.89 -4.78 0.34
C LYS A 13 -1.95 -5.34 -0.60
N PRO A 14 -2.02 -6.67 -0.81
CA PRO A 14 -3.12 -7.29 -1.55
C PRO A 14 -4.49 -6.79 -1.07
N GLY A 15 -5.37 -6.46 -2.01
CA GLY A 15 -6.70 -5.91 -1.74
C GLY A 15 -6.74 -4.42 -1.39
N ALA A 16 -5.60 -3.75 -1.23
CA ALA A 16 -5.57 -2.30 -1.03
C ALA A 16 -6.10 -1.57 -2.27
N ILE A 17 -6.85 -0.49 -2.04
CA ILE A 17 -7.34 0.39 -3.09
C ILE A 17 -6.31 1.49 -3.33
N VAL A 18 -5.95 1.68 -4.58
CA VAL A 18 -5.03 2.72 -5.05
C VAL A 18 -5.69 3.48 -6.19
N HIS A 19 -5.14 4.64 -6.54
CA HIS A 19 -5.55 5.38 -7.73
C HIS A 19 -4.38 5.54 -8.69
N VAL A 20 -4.65 5.26 -9.97
CA VAL A 20 -3.79 5.62 -11.10
C VAL A 20 -4.42 6.84 -11.75
N GLY A 21 -3.93 8.03 -11.41
CA GLY A 21 -4.58 9.28 -11.80
C GLY A 21 -5.97 9.42 -11.17
N GLN A 22 -7.03 9.30 -11.97
CA GLN A 22 -8.43 9.36 -11.51
C GLN A 22 -9.10 7.99 -11.44
N THR A 23 -8.42 6.93 -11.90
CA THR A 23 -8.99 5.58 -11.92
C THR A 23 -8.69 4.87 -10.63
N ARG A 24 -9.73 4.28 -10.03
CA ARG A 24 -9.62 3.45 -8.84
C ARG A 24 -9.23 2.03 -9.23
N GLU A 25 -8.16 1.53 -8.63
CA GLU A 25 -7.57 0.23 -8.90
C GLU A 25 -7.41 -0.59 -7.62
N THR A 26 -7.24 -1.90 -7.77
CA THR A 26 -7.02 -2.82 -6.64
C THR A 26 -5.66 -3.50 -6.75
N VAL A 27 -4.88 -3.48 -5.67
CA VAL A 27 -3.61 -4.18 -5.59
C VAL A 27 -3.84 -5.68 -5.56
N SER A 28 -3.25 -6.40 -6.50
CA SER A 28 -3.19 -7.87 -6.50
C SER A 28 -2.09 -8.34 -5.54
N HIS A 29 -0.86 -7.90 -5.78
CA HIS A 29 0.30 -8.26 -4.97
C HIS A 29 1.43 -7.23 -5.14
N VAL A 30 2.42 -7.33 -4.26
CA VAL A 30 3.58 -6.44 -4.24
C VAL A 30 4.84 -7.29 -4.38
N VAL A 31 5.75 -6.89 -5.26
CA VAL A 31 7.03 -7.55 -5.46
C VAL A 31 8.15 -6.60 -5.05
N VAL A 32 9.03 -7.08 -4.19
CA VAL A 32 10.27 -6.38 -3.83
C VAL A 32 11.44 -7.13 -4.45
N ARG A 33 12.25 -6.41 -5.21
CA ARG A 33 13.46 -6.97 -5.85
C ARG A 33 14.63 -5.99 -5.73
N ARG A 34 15.81 -6.43 -6.15
CA ARG A 34 16.96 -5.52 -6.28
C ARG A 34 16.57 -4.35 -7.19
N GLY A 35 16.61 -3.14 -6.65
CA GLY A 35 16.29 -1.92 -7.39
C GLY A 35 14.88 -1.35 -7.16
N GLY A 36 14.03 -1.98 -6.33
CA GLY A 36 12.82 -1.31 -5.85
C GLY A 36 11.62 -2.20 -5.58
N LEU A 37 10.48 -1.51 -5.38
CA LEU A 37 9.16 -2.09 -5.15
C LEU A 37 8.31 -1.93 -6.41
N LEU A 38 7.57 -2.98 -6.76
CA LEU A 38 6.64 -3.00 -7.87
C LEU A 38 5.25 -3.42 -7.38
N VAL A 39 4.22 -2.70 -7.83
CA VAL A 39 2.84 -2.96 -7.46
C VAL A 39 2.12 -3.57 -8.64
N HIS A 40 1.56 -4.77 -8.46
CA HIS A 40 0.71 -5.39 -9.46
C HIS A 40 -0.75 -5.10 -9.14
N LEU A 41 -1.50 -4.65 -10.14
CA LEU A 41 -2.92 -4.34 -10.04
C LEU A 41 -3.74 -5.49 -10.62
N VAL A 42 -4.96 -5.70 -10.10
CA VAL A 42 -5.87 -6.73 -10.61
C VAL A 42 -6.23 -6.43 -12.06
N GLY A 43 -5.99 -7.39 -12.96
CA GLY A 43 -6.31 -7.25 -14.39
C GLY A 43 -5.27 -6.48 -15.22
N HIS A 44 -4.19 -5.99 -14.60
CA HIS A 44 -3.09 -5.33 -15.31
C HIS A 44 -1.94 -6.33 -15.56
N GLU A 45 -1.47 -6.41 -16.81
CA GLU A 45 -0.36 -7.31 -17.16
C GLU A 45 1.00 -6.81 -16.67
N SER A 46 1.21 -5.49 -16.70
CA SER A 46 2.48 -4.87 -16.31
C SER A 46 2.42 -4.32 -14.88
N PRO A 47 3.51 -4.45 -14.10
CA PRO A 47 3.60 -3.80 -12.80
C PRO A 47 3.64 -2.28 -12.95
N VAL A 48 3.14 -1.60 -11.93
CA VAL A 48 3.13 -0.15 -11.82
C VAL A 48 4.13 0.28 -10.75
N HIS A 49 4.83 1.38 -10.99
CA HIS A 49 5.75 1.95 -10.01
C HIS A 49 4.95 2.57 -8.84
N PRO A 50 5.34 2.36 -7.57
CA PRO A 50 4.58 2.90 -6.44
C PRO A 50 4.43 4.43 -6.49
N ASP A 51 5.43 5.15 -6.97
CA ASP A 51 5.41 6.63 -7.03
C ASP A 51 4.36 7.18 -8.01
N THR A 52 3.81 6.37 -8.91
CA THR A 52 2.72 6.78 -9.81
C THR A 52 1.33 6.51 -9.22
N LEU A 53 1.27 5.92 -8.02
CA LEU A 53 0.04 5.54 -7.34
C LEU A 53 -0.22 6.45 -6.15
N SER A 54 -1.48 6.84 -5.97
CA SER A 54 -1.94 7.47 -4.73
C SER A 54 -2.84 6.52 -3.94
N LEU A 55 -2.67 6.49 -2.62
CA LEU A 55 -3.51 5.73 -1.71
C LEU A 55 -3.72 6.47 -0.40
N GLU A 56 -4.85 6.21 0.24
CA GLU A 56 -5.13 6.73 1.57
C GLU A 56 -4.15 6.15 2.60
N PRO A 57 -3.61 6.97 3.50
CA PRO A 57 -2.72 6.49 4.56
C PRO A 57 -3.40 5.45 5.46
N SER A 58 -2.67 4.40 5.79
CA SER A 58 -3.09 3.42 6.80
C SER A 58 -2.57 3.81 8.17
N ALA A 59 -3.36 3.58 9.21
CA ALA A 59 -2.96 3.80 10.60
C ALA A 59 -2.16 2.59 11.13
N PHE A 60 -1.01 2.88 11.73
CA PHE A 60 -0.12 1.93 12.37
C PHE A 60 0.07 2.28 13.83
N GLN A 61 0.33 1.26 14.64
CA GLN A 61 0.77 1.41 16.02
C GLN A 61 2.11 0.70 16.17
N LEU A 62 3.00 1.25 17.00
CA LEU A 62 4.32 0.65 17.24
C LEU A 62 4.26 -0.54 18.18
N ASN A 63 3.16 -0.69 18.92
CA ASN A 63 2.95 -1.81 19.81
C ASN A 63 2.57 -3.05 19.01
N ARG A 64 3.28 -4.16 19.26
CA ARG A 64 2.91 -5.46 18.73
C ARG A 64 1.58 -5.87 19.35
N VAL A 65 0.55 -6.02 18.51
CA VAL A 65 -0.73 -6.61 18.90
C VAL A 65 -0.70 -8.10 18.50
N PRO A 66 -1.09 -9.04 19.38
CA PRO A 66 -1.29 -10.43 18.98
C PRO A 66 -2.32 -10.51 17.85
N ASP A 67 -2.09 -11.40 16.88
CA ASP A 67 -3.06 -11.71 15.81
C ASP A 67 -4.33 -12.38 16.37
#